data_AF-A0A2M8NPV9-F1
#
_entry.id   AF-A0A2M8NPV9-F1
#
_cell.length_a   1.000
_cell.length_b   1.000
_cell.length_c   1.000
_cell.angle_alpha   90.00
_cell.angle_beta   90.00
_cell.angle_gamma   90.00
#
_symmetry.space_group_name_H-M   'P 1'
#
loop_
_entity.id
_entity.type
_entity.pdbx_description
1 polymer ?
#
loop_
_entity_poly.entity_id
_entity_poly.type
_entity_poly.pdbx_seq_one_letter_code
_entity_poly.pdbx_strand_id
1 'polypeptide(L)' 'MRALVYEAPHTMPVRDIPVPTPQPDEVLIKVAYSGICGSELSGYEGKNALRKPPLI' A
#
# COMPACT_ATOMS: atom_id res chain seq x y z
N MET A 1 1.58 0.14 -12.98
CA MET A 1 1.42 1.33 -12.12
C MET A 1 2.48 1.29 -11.04
N ARG A 2 2.98 2.46 -10.61
CA ARG A 2 3.89 2.54 -9.46
C ARG A 2 3.10 2.40 -8.16
N ALA A 3 3.58 1.57 -7.25
CA ALA A 3 2.98 1.33 -5.94
C ALA A 3 4.07 1.29 -4.85
N LEU A 4 3.77 1.81 -3.67
CA LEU A 4 4.63 1.67 -2.49
C LEU A 4 4.27 0.35 -1.80
N VAL A 5 5.17 -0.63 -1.82
CA VAL A 5 4.88 -1.99 -1.34
C VAL A 5 5.51 -2.19 0.02
N TYR A 6 4.73 -2.52 1.04
CA TYR A 6 5.24 -2.91 2.36
C TYR A 6 5.63 -4.37 2.40
N GLU A 7 6.94 -4.62 2.43
CA GLU A 7 7.51 -5.97 2.39
C GLU A 7 7.94 -6.47 3.77
N ALA A 8 8.41 -5.56 4.63
CA ALA A 8 8.83 -5.82 6.00
C ALA A 8 8.95 -4.48 6.76
N PRO A 9 9.03 -4.49 8.11
CA PRO A 9 9.40 -3.29 8.87
C PRO A 9 10.61 -2.59 8.26
N HIS A 10 10.52 -1.27 8.15
CA HIS A 10 11.50 -0.40 7.50
C HIS A 10 11.75 -0.63 5.99
N THR A 11 11.02 -1.55 5.36
CA THR A 11 11.20 -1.96 3.95
C THR A 11 9.92 -1.70 3.16
N MET A 12 9.87 -0.54 2.50
CA MET A 12 8.76 -0.14 1.63
C MET A 12 9.26 0.38 0.26
N PRO A 13 9.71 -0.49 -0.66
CA PRO A 13 10.14 -0.03 -1.99
C PRO A 13 8.95 0.44 -2.84
N VAL A 14 9.21 1.40 -3.71
CA VAL A 14 8.31 1.69 -4.84
C VAL A 14 8.59 0.68 -5.95
N ARG A 15 7.55 -0.02 -6.42
CA ARG A 15 7.65 -0.99 -7.52
C ARG A 15 6.66 -0.67 -8.63
N ASP A 16 7.00 -1.07 -9.85
CA ASP A 16 6.05 -1.16 -10.95
C ASP A 16 5.31 -2.50 -10.89
N ILE A 17 3.99 -2.44 -10.76
CA ILE A 17 3.10 -3.60 -10.71
C ILE A 17 1.99 -3.50 -11.77
N PRO A 18 1.33 -4.60 -12.17
CA PRO A 18 0.18 -4.53 -13.06
C PRO A 18 -0.93 -3.64 -12.51
N VAL A 19 -1.67 -2.97 -13.40
CA VAL A 19 -2.92 -2.28 -13.01
C VAL A 19 -3.97 -3.36 -12.72
N PRO A 20 -4.67 -3.32 -11.57
CA PRO A 20 -5.67 -4.32 -11.25
C PRO A 20 -6.89 -4.21 -12.16
N THR A 21 -7.50 -5.36 -12.47
CA THR A 21 -8.79 -5.42 -13.18
C THR A 21 -9.91 -5.50 -12.14
N PRO A 22 -10.85 -4.54 -12.10
CA PRO A 22 -11.95 -4.56 -11.13
C PRO A 22 -12.90 -5.75 -11.39
N GLN A 23 -13.42 -6.34 -10.30
CA GLN A 23 -14.55 -7.28 -10.34
C GLN A 23 -15.88 -6.55 -10.60
N PRO A 24 -16.99 -7.26 -10.88
CA PRO A 24 -18.27 -6.62 -11.24
C PRO A 24 -18.78 -5.53 -10.28
N ASP A 25 -18.48 -5.66 -8.98
CA ASP A 25 -18.92 -4.71 -7.94
C ASP A 25 -17.81 -3.76 -7.47
N GLU A 26 -16.72 -3.64 -8.24
CA GLU A 26 -15.57 -2.79 -7.92
C GLU A 26 -15.41 -1.67 -8.95
N VAL A 27 -14.75 -0.59 -8.54
CA VAL A 27 -14.37 0.52 -9.44
C VAL A 27 -12.86 0.71 -9.42
N LEU A 28 -12.28 0.94 -10.59
CA LEU A 28 -10.85 1.27 -10.72
C LEU A 28 -10.66 2.79 -10.63
N ILE A 29 -9.97 3.25 -9.59
CA ILE A 29 -9.70 4.66 -9.35
C ILE A 29 -8.24 4.98 -9.67
N LYS A 30 -8.02 6.00 -10.51
CA LYS A 30 -6.70 6.61 -10.68
C LYS A 30 -6.43 7.58 -9.53
N VAL A 31 -5.66 7.13 -8.55
CA VAL A 31 -5.29 7.96 -7.39
C VAL A 31 -4.49 9.17 -7.84
N ALA A 32 -5.00 10.38 -7.57
CA ALA A 32 -4.30 11.63 -7.84
C ALA A 32 -3.37 12.02 -6.69
N TYR A 33 -3.85 11.85 -5.45
CA TYR A 33 -3.13 12.17 -4.22
C TYR A 33 -3.52 11.18 -3.11
N SER A 34 -2.59 10.89 -2.20
CA SER A 34 -2.83 10.13 -0.96
C SER A 34 -2.00 10.75 0.16
N GLY A 35 -2.61 10.88 1.34
CA GLY A 35 -1.93 11.38 2.54
C GLY A 35 -1.24 10.26 3.31
N ILE A 36 -0.35 10.65 4.23
CA ILE A 36 0.27 9.75 5.21
C ILE A 36 -0.26 10.14 6.59
N CYS A 37 -0.93 9.22 7.28
CA CYS A 37 -1.32 9.38 8.67
C CYS A 37 -0.26 8.73 9.60
N GLY A 38 -0.33 9.03 10.89
CA GLY A 38 0.54 8.39 11.88
C GLY A 38 0.41 6.86 11.91
N SER A 39 -0.74 6.32 11.51
CA SER A 39 -0.96 4.87 11.42
C SER A 39 -0.07 4.18 10.39
N GLU A 40 0.30 4.87 9.30
CA GLU A 40 1.21 4.35 8.29
C GLU A 40 2.64 4.33 8.83
N LEU A 41 3.05 5.33 9.63
CA LEU A 41 4.35 5.36 10.28
C LEU A 41 4.48 4.21 11.29
N SER A 42 3.46 3.99 12.13
CA SER A 42 3.42 2.82 13.02
C SER A 42 3.44 1.49 12.25
N GLY A 43 2.86 1.44 11.05
CA GLY A 43 2.94 0.30 10.14
C GLY A 43 4.35 0.08 9.61
N TYR A 44 5.00 1.13 9.11
CA TYR A 44 6.37 1.11 8.61
C TYR A 44 7.37 0.63 9.67
N GLU A 45 7.20 1.06 10.93
CA GLU A 45 8.02 0.59 12.05
C GLU A 45 7.69 -0.83 12.55
N GLY A 46 6.67 -1.49 11.98
CA GLY A 46 6.22 -2.82 12.41
C GLY A 46 5.46 -2.85 13.74
N LYS A 47 5.01 -1.69 14.26
CA LYS A 47 4.31 -1.56 15.54
C LYS A 47 2.79 -1.68 15.43
N ASN A 48 2.26 -1.71 14.21
CA ASN A 48 0.82 -1.82 13.96
C ASN A 48 0.42 -3.27 13.63
N ALA A 49 -0.24 -3.96 14.57
CA ALA A 49 -0.66 -5.35 14.42
C ALA A 49 -1.64 -5.61 13.26
N LEU A 50 -2.29 -4.57 12.72
CA LEU A 50 -3.19 -4.66 11.58
C LEU A 50 -2.46 -4.61 10.23
N ARG A 51 -1.20 -4.15 10.20
CA ARG A 51 -0.40 -4.03 8.98
C ARG A 51 0.51 -5.26 8.84
N LYS A 52 0.05 -6.28 8.12
CA LYS A 52 0.80 -7.52 7.86
C LYS A 52 1.40 -7.50 6.45
N PRO A 53 2.72 -7.59 6.30
CA PRO A 53 3.33 -7.69 4.97
C PRO A 53 3.10 -9.08 4.33
N PRO A 54 3.07 -9.17 2.99
CA PRO A 54 3.16 -8.06 2.03
C PRO A 54 1.84 -7.29 1.90
N LEU A 55 1.93 -5.96 1.78
CA LEU A 55 0.78 -5.06 1.59
C LEU A 55 1.09 -4.01 0.51
N ILE A 56 0.07 -3.62 -0.26
CA ILE A 56 0.07 -2.45 -1.15
C ILE A 56 -0.92 -1.43 -0.60
#